data_AF-A0A933EIE3-F1
#
_entry.id   AF-A0A933EIE3-F1
#
_cell.length_a   1.000
_cell.length_b   1.000
_cell.length_c   1.000
_cell.angle_alpha   90.00
_cell.angle_beta   90.00
_cell.angle_gamma   90.00
#
_symmetry.space_group_name_H-M   'P 1'
#
loop_
_entity.id
_entity.type
_entity.pdbx_description
1 polymer ?
#
loop_
_entity_poly.entity_id
_entity_poly.type
_entity_poly.pdbx_seq_one_letter_code
_entity_poly.pdbx_strand_id
1 'polypeptide(L)'
;MPIYEYRCNKCRRRTNQFLRSFSEQKTPLCSSCGSLDLTRLVSKVTVMKSLGESLDWMPSYESLSDVNEDDPRDMARWMKRWRREMGTELGSEFRDMEDMLEAGIRPEDLSDGGEDSGEE
;
A
#
# COMPACT_ATOMS: atom_id res chain seq x y z
N MET A 1 4.42 -24.59 -18.00
CA MET A 1 5.80 -24.51 -18.53
C MET A 1 6.25 -23.06 -18.43
N PRO A 2 7.16 -22.71 -17.50
CA PRO A 2 7.52 -21.32 -17.26
C PRO A 2 8.49 -20.79 -18.33
N ILE A 3 8.20 -19.57 -18.82
CA ILE A 3 9.15 -18.76 -19.58
C ILE A 3 9.82 -17.82 -18.58
N TYR A 4 11.15 -17.81 -18.55
CA TYR A 4 11.90 -16.85 -17.75
C TYR A 4 12.63 -15.85 -18.64
N GLU A 5 12.57 -14.59 -18.22
CA GLU A 5 13.24 -13.47 -18.87
C GLU A 5 14.59 -13.23 -18.16
N TYR A 6 15.66 -12.99 -18.92
CA TYR A 6 17.00 -12.72 -18.40
C TYR A 6 17.61 -11.50 -19.07
N ARG A 7 18.43 -10.74 -18.33
CA ARG A 7 19.27 -9.65 -18.84
C ARG A 7 20.73 -10.03 -18.73
N CYS A 8 21.48 -9.98 -19.83
CA CYS A 8 22.92 -10.21 -19.79
C CYS A 8 23.64 -8.98 -19.22
N ASN A 9 24.56 -9.18 -18.27
CA ASN A 9 25.33 -8.07 -17.69
C ASN A 9 26.43 -7.54 -18.62
N LYS A 10 26.88 -8.34 -19.60
CA LYS A 10 27.88 -7.90 -20.61
C LYS A 10 27.27 -7.08 -21.74
N CYS A 11 26.33 -7.65 -22.50
CA CYS A 11 25.78 -6.99 -23.69
C CYS A 11 24.46 -6.23 -23.44
N ARG A 12 23.93 -6.28 -22.22
CA ARG A 12 22.66 -5.63 -21.78
C ARG A 12 21.41 -6.03 -22.57
N ARG A 13 21.48 -7.03 -23.45
CA ARG A 13 20.33 -7.58 -24.17
C ARG A 13 19.51 -8.51 -23.29
N ARG A 14 18.21 -8.59 -23.61
CA ARG A 14 17.26 -9.51 -22.98
C ARG A 14 17.18 -10.81 -23.78
N THR A 15 17.08 -11.92 -23.06
CA THR A 15 16.90 -13.26 -23.63
C THR A 15 15.79 -13.98 -22.86
N ASN A 16 14.91 -14.66 -23.59
CA ASN A 16 13.83 -15.46 -23.01
C ASN A 16 14.21 -16.93 -23.08
N GLN A 17 14.16 -17.63 -21.95
CA GLN A 17 14.46 -19.05 -21.87
C GLN A 17 13.19 -19.83 -21.56
N PHE A 18 12.84 -20.74 -22.45
CA PHE A 18 11.74 -21.68 -22.27
C PHE A 18 12.25 -22.94 -21.59
N LEU A 19 11.74 -23.24 -20.40
CA LEU A 19 12.09 -24.44 -19.64
C LEU A 19 10.97 -25.47 -19.78
N ARG A 20 11.33 -26.65 -20.30
CA ARG A 20 10.38 -27.76 -20.48
C ARG A 20 10.01 -28.42 -19.15
N SER A 21 10.95 -28.47 -18.21
CA SER A 21 10.72 -28.94 -16.84
C SER A 21 11.52 -28.11 -15.84
N PHE A 22 11.07 -28.08 -14.58
CA PHE A 22 11.80 -27.41 -13.49
C PHE A 22 13.14 -28.08 -13.16
N SER A 23 13.27 -29.37 -13.46
CA SER A 23 14.49 -30.16 -13.21
C SER A 23 15.57 -29.95 -14.28
N GLU A 24 15.18 -29.41 -15.43
CA GLU A 24 16.07 -29.14 -16.55
C GLU A 24 16.57 -27.68 -16.52
N GLN A 25 17.05 -27.24 -15.35
CA GLN A 25 17.70 -25.93 -15.20
C GLN A 25 19.04 -25.95 -15.94
N LYS A 26 19.00 -25.81 -17.26
CA LYS A 26 20.18 -25.47 -18.06
C LYS A 26 20.65 -24.08 -17.63
N THR A 27 21.95 -23.96 -17.36
CA THR A 27 22.63 -22.67 -17.21
C THR A 27 22.28 -21.80 -18.42
N PRO A 28 21.58 -20.67 -18.22
CA PRO A 28 21.16 -19.85 -19.33
C PRO A 28 22.40 -19.22 -19.97
N LEU A 29 22.40 -19.16 -21.30
CA LEU A 29 23.45 -18.52 -22.09
C LEU A 29 22.84 -17.34 -22.83
N CYS A 30 23.57 -16.24 -22.91
CA CYS A 30 23.10 -15.08 -23.66
C CYS A 30 23.08 -15.42 -25.17
N SER A 31 21.92 -15.27 -25.81
CA SER A 31 21.76 -15.53 -27.26
C SER A 31 22.58 -14.62 -28.17
N SER A 32 23.12 -13.51 -27.65
CA SER A 32 23.88 -12.53 -28.41
C SER A 32 25.40 -12.59 -28.21
N CYS A 33 25.87 -12.99 -27.02
CA CYS A 33 27.31 -12.94 -26.69
C CYS A 33 27.84 -14.21 -26.03
N GLY A 34 26.98 -15.20 -25.76
CA GLY A 34 27.38 -16.46 -25.13
C GLY A 34 27.79 -16.35 -23.66
N SER A 35 27.67 -15.18 -23.02
CA SER A 35 27.97 -15.01 -21.59
C SER A 35 27.01 -15.82 -20.71
N LEU A 36 27.55 -16.42 -19.65
CA LEU A 36 26.80 -17.06 -18.56
C LEU A 36 26.32 -16.06 -17.50
N ASP A 37 26.89 -14.85 -17.51
CA ASP A 37 26.54 -13.78 -16.56
C ASP A 37 25.22 -13.10 -16.96
N LEU A 38 24.13 -13.65 -16.43
CA LEU A 38 22.74 -13.26 -16.70
C LEU A 38 21.99 -13.08 -15.38
N THR A 39 21.24 -11.98 -15.29
CA THR A 39 20.34 -11.71 -14.17
C THR A 39 18.91 -12.01 -14.60
N ARG A 40 18.18 -12.81 -13.83
CA ARG A 40 16.76 -13.08 -14.08
C ARG A 40 15.95 -11.80 -13.88
N LEU A 41 15.11 -11.47 -14.86
CA LEU A 41 14.15 -10.37 -14.78
C LEU A 41 12.79 -10.91 -14.34
N VAL A 42 12.13 -10.15 -13.48
CA VAL A 42 10.72 -10.33 -13.14
C VAL A 42 9.96 -9.20 -13.80
N SER A 43 9.04 -9.52 -14.70
CA SER A 43 8.22 -8.53 -15.38
C SER A 43 7.32 -7.82 -14.36
N LYS A 44 7.04 -6.52 -14.58
CA LYS A 44 6.05 -5.80 -13.77
C LYS A 44 4.68 -6.45 -13.99
N VAL A 45 4.04 -6.83 -12.90
CA VAL A 45 2.66 -7.34 -12.91
C VAL A 45 1.73 -6.26 -12.37
N THR A 46 0.54 -6.16 -12.96
CA THR A 46 -0.57 -5.35 -12.43
C THR A 46 -1.61 -6.31 -11.88
N VAL A 47 -1.96 -6.16 -10.60
CA VAL A 47 -3.03 -6.94 -9.98
C VAL A 47 -4.32 -6.14 -10.09
N MET A 48 -5.30 -6.64 -10.84
CA MET A 48 -6.65 -6.08 -10.88
C MET A 48 -7.43 -6.70 -9.72
N LYS A 49 -7.76 -5.90 -8.70
CA LYS A 49 -8.59 -6.36 -7.58
C LYS A 49 -10.04 -6.46 -8.03
N SER A 50 -10.69 -7.60 -7.81
CA SER A 50 -12.12 -7.77 -8.06
C SER A 50 -12.93 -7.08 -6.97
N LEU A 51 -14.16 -6.64 -7.28
CA LEU A 51 -15.06 -5.94 -6.35
C LEU A 51 -15.35 -6.74 -5.06
N GLY A 52 -15.16 -8.07 -5.09
CA GLY A 52 -15.39 -8.99 -3.97
C GLY A 52 -14.16 -9.28 -3.09
N GLU A 53 -12.94 -9.18 -3.61
CA GLU A 53 -11.70 -9.19 -2.78
C GLU A 53 -11.51 -7.88 -2.02
N SER A 54 -12.36 -6.90 -2.31
CA SER A 54 -12.59 -5.79 -1.41
C SER A 54 -12.91 -6.31 0.00
N LEU A 55 -13.62 -7.43 0.20
CA LEU A 55 -14.04 -7.88 1.54
C LEU A 55 -12.93 -8.13 2.59
N ASP A 56 -11.64 -8.05 2.24
CA ASP A 56 -10.54 -7.86 3.21
C ASP A 56 -10.65 -6.51 3.98
N TRP A 57 -11.50 -5.59 3.50
CA TRP A 57 -11.89 -4.32 4.14
C TRP A 57 -13.09 -4.46 5.06
N MET A 58 -13.85 -5.58 5.01
CA MET A 58 -14.98 -5.73 5.91
C MET A 58 -14.38 -5.79 7.32
N PRO A 59 -14.59 -4.75 8.14
CA PRO A 59 -14.02 -4.77 9.45
C PRO A 59 -14.76 -5.92 10.14
N SER A 60 -14.06 -7.03 10.41
CA SER A 60 -14.34 -7.65 11.69
C SER A 60 -14.26 -6.49 12.68
N TYR A 61 -15.21 -6.43 13.59
CA TYR A 61 -15.37 -5.42 14.63
C TYR A 61 -14.06 -5.11 15.43
N GLU A 62 -12.97 -5.81 15.12
CA GLU A 62 -11.59 -5.66 15.55
C GLU A 62 -10.77 -4.60 14.77
N SER A 63 -11.27 -3.87 13.75
CA SER A 63 -10.42 -2.87 13.02
C SER A 63 -10.06 -1.60 13.82
N LEU A 64 -10.62 -1.45 15.02
CA LEU A 64 -10.19 -0.49 16.05
C LEU A 64 -9.06 -1.03 16.93
N SER A 65 -8.78 -2.33 16.93
CA SER A 65 -7.75 -2.94 17.80
C SER A 65 -6.33 -2.47 17.49
N ASP A 66 -6.08 -1.98 16.28
CA ASP A 66 -4.79 -1.48 15.81
C ASP A 66 -4.73 0.06 15.76
N VAL A 67 -5.75 0.74 16.30
CA VAL A 67 -5.82 2.20 16.40
C VAL A 67 -5.64 2.57 17.86
N ASN A 68 -4.59 3.34 18.15
CA ASN A 68 -4.44 3.95 19.46
C ASN A 68 -5.32 5.20 19.55
N GLU A 69 -6.43 5.11 20.30
CA GLU A 69 -7.38 6.22 20.49
C GLU A 69 -6.72 7.43 21.18
N ASP A 70 -5.67 7.21 21.97
CA ASP A 70 -4.94 8.26 22.68
C ASP A 70 -3.96 9.04 21.77
N ASP A 71 -3.64 8.53 20.57
CA ASP A 71 -2.74 9.20 19.62
C ASP A 71 -3.55 9.88 18.48
N PRO A 72 -3.56 11.23 18.41
CA PRO A 72 -4.27 11.96 17.36
C PRO A 72 -3.81 11.59 15.95
N ARG A 73 -2.54 11.22 15.76
CA ARG A 73 -2.00 10.83 14.45
C ARG A 73 -2.51 9.46 14.03
N ASP A 74 -2.79 8.57 14.97
CA ASP A 74 -3.33 7.25 14.69
C ASP A 74 -4.80 7.34 14.29
N MET A 75 -5.55 8.21 14.98
CA MET A 75 -6.92 8.59 14.60
C MET A 75 -6.98 9.25 13.22
N ALA A 76 -6.01 10.12 12.88
CA ALA A 76 -5.91 10.70 11.54
C ALA A 76 -5.73 9.63 10.45
N ARG A 77 -4.83 8.66 10.68
CA ARG A 77 -4.60 7.54 9.74
C ARG A 77 -5.85 6.68 9.57
N TRP A 78 -6.57 6.43 10.65
CA TRP A 78 -7.84 5.69 10.61
C TRP A 78 -8.91 6.46 9.82
N MET A 79 -9.12 7.74 10.09
CA MET A 79 -10.07 8.59 9.36
C MET A 79 -9.74 8.70 7.86
N LYS A 80 -8.45 8.80 7.52
CA LYS A 80 -7.97 8.83 6.13
C LYS A 80 -8.26 7.51 5.38
N ARG A 81 -8.10 6.37 6.07
CA ARG A 81 -8.47 5.05 5.52
C ARG A 81 -9.97 4.97 5.31
N TRP A 82 -10.75 5.35 6.33
CA TRP A 82 -12.20 5.31 6.29
C TRP A 82 -12.80 6.19 5.18
N ARG A 83 -12.24 7.40 4.95
CA ARG A 83 -12.64 8.28 3.82
C ARG A 83 -12.37 7.66 2.45
N ARG A 84 -11.24 6.97 2.28
CA ARG A 84 -10.93 6.30 1.01
C ARG A 84 -11.90 5.16 0.70
N GLU A 85 -12.47 4.56 1.74
CA GLU A 85 -13.36 3.40 1.63
C GLU A 85 -14.85 3.80 1.53
N MET A 86 -15.33 4.74 2.35
CA MET A 86 -16.71 5.26 2.32
C MET A 86 -16.97 6.22 1.15
N GLY A 87 -15.91 6.67 0.47
CA GLY A 87 -16.00 7.60 -0.65
C GLY A 87 -16.06 9.07 -0.23
N THR A 88 -16.09 9.95 -1.22
CA THR A 88 -15.98 11.42 -1.07
C THR A 88 -17.23 12.10 -0.48
N GLU A 89 -18.16 11.36 0.11
CA GLU A 89 -19.37 11.92 0.75
C GLU A 89 -19.10 12.48 2.16
N LEU A 90 -17.94 12.17 2.75
CA LEU A 90 -17.51 12.82 3.99
C LEU A 90 -17.06 14.25 3.63
N GLY A 91 -17.93 15.23 3.91
CA GLY A 91 -17.79 16.64 3.53
C GLY A 91 -16.54 17.36 4.05
N SER A 92 -16.46 18.68 3.82
CA SER A 92 -15.32 19.53 4.19
C SER A 92 -14.93 19.44 5.66
N GLU A 93 -15.91 19.40 6.56
CA GLU A 93 -15.71 19.28 8.02
C GLU A 93 -14.85 18.07 8.41
N PHE A 94 -15.01 16.96 7.68
CA PHE A 94 -14.24 15.73 7.95
C PHE A 94 -12.79 15.85 7.47
N ARG A 95 -12.53 16.69 6.45
CA ARG A 95 -11.18 17.02 5.98
C ARG A 95 -10.45 17.89 6.99
N ASP A 96 -11.13 18.91 7.49
CA ASP A 96 -10.56 19.83 8.47
C ASP A 96 -10.20 19.08 9.77
N MET A 97 -11.08 18.17 10.21
CA MET A 97 -10.80 17.29 11.36
C MET A 97 -9.59 16.37 11.14
N GLU A 98 -9.42 15.78 9.95
CA GLU A 98 -8.24 14.96 9.63
C GLU A 98 -6.95 15.81 9.69
N ASP A 99 -6.96 16.99 9.08
CA ASP A 99 -5.79 17.86 9.01
C ASP A 99 -5.35 18.32 10.41
N MET A 100 -6.31 18.55 11.32
CA MET A 100 -6.06 18.86 12.72
C MET A 100 -5.45 17.69 13.49
N LEU A 101 -6.01 16.49 13.31
CA LEU A 101 -5.48 15.26 13.92
C LEU A 101 -4.07 14.92 13.38
N GLU A 102 -3.80 15.17 12.10
CA GLU A 102 -2.46 15.01 11.49
C GLU A 102 -1.44 16.00 12.07
N ALA A 103 -1.89 17.21 12.43
CA ALA A 103 -1.11 18.19 13.17
C ALA A 103 -0.89 17.82 14.65
N GLY A 104 -1.59 16.78 15.15
CA GLY A 104 -1.51 16.32 16.54
C GLY A 104 -2.39 17.12 17.50
N ILE A 105 -3.41 17.82 16.98
CA ILE A 105 -4.35 18.62 17.76
C ILE A 105 -5.64 17.80 17.91
N ARG A 106 -6.08 17.55 19.15
CA ARG A 106 -7.35 16.83 19.37
C ARG A 106 -8.53 17.81 19.25
N PRO A 107 -9.71 17.37 18.79
CA PRO A 107 -10.91 18.20 18.76
C PRO A 107 -11.28 18.76 20.15
N GLU A 108 -11.00 17.99 21.20
CA GLU A 108 -11.24 18.35 22.61
C GLU A 108 -10.39 19.55 23.05
N ASP A 109 -9.14 19.65 22.57
CA ASP A 109 -8.21 20.74 22.93
C ASP A 109 -8.65 22.12 22.37
N LEU A 110 -9.58 22.12 21.42
CA LEU A 110 -10.16 23.33 20.82
C LEU A 110 -11.54 23.67 21.40
N SER A 111 -12.15 22.73 22.14
CA SER A 111 -13.40 22.95 22.86
C SER A 111 -13.22 23.73 24.17
N ASP A 112 -11.99 23.85 24.67
CA ASP A 112 -11.65 24.50 25.96
C ASP A 112 -11.63 26.04 25.91
N GLY A 113 -12.12 26.65 24.81
CA GLY A 113 -12.20 28.11 24.66
C GLY A 113 -13.52 28.74 25.10
N GLY A 114 -14.41 28.02 25.80
CA GLY A 114 -15.82 28.39 25.90
C GLY A 114 -16.54 28.19 27.23
N GLU A 115 -15.86 27.98 28.37
CA GLU A 115 -16.52 27.94 29.69
C GLU A 115 -15.77 28.77 30.73
N ASP A 116 -15.86 30.10 30.61
CA ASP A 116 -15.71 31.01 31.76
C ASP A 116 -17.01 30.96 32.57
N SER A 117 -17.04 30.07 33.56
CA SER A 117 -18.04 30.08 34.63
C SER A 117 -17.66 31.17 35.65
N GLY A 118 -18.00 32.41 35.32
CA GLY A 118 -18.00 33.54 36.25
C GLY A 118 -19.31 33.59 37.03
N GLU A 119 -19.21 33.41 38.34
CA GLU A 119 -20.26 33.62 39.35
C GLU A 119 -20.78 35.07 39.35
N GLU A 120 -22.10 35.27 39.26
CA GLU A 120 -22.92 36.07 40.20
C GLU A 120 -24.43 35.85 39.98
#